data_AF-A0A0M9EU73-F1
#
_entry.id   AF-A0A0M9EU73-F1
#
_cell.length_a   1.000
_cell.length_b   1.000
_cell.length_c   1.000
_cell.angle_alpha   90.00
_cell.angle_beta   90.00
_cell.angle_gamma   90.00
#
_symmetry.space_group_name_H-M   'P 1'
#
loop_
_entity.id
_entity.type
_entity.pdbx_description
1 polymer ?
#
loop_
_entity_poly.entity_id
_entity_poly.type
_entity_poly.pdbx_seq_one_letter_code
_entity_poly.pdbx_strand_id
1 'polypeptide(L)'
;MGCDILSLQVRDSANKGGYTYLSSSWTVFNDLLNRKPEVIKTLLTPNWPVQLSGRKASFYLAPVLTFHDGKLLVSLDPHRLGPHPTMTNNIPKLSGDQLGALQAVSDAASQVELQLKLETGDLLFFNNLALIHRRDAYTDDDTSSRHMVRLWLRSQKYGWAIPDVMLPPWEAAYGENRKIKTRHYPIVPMPEYPVQRYVTSSACFVMEDQESSDEEE
;
A
#
# COMPACT_ATOMS: atom_id res chain seq x y z
N MET A 1 2.39 -3.57 6.41
CA MET A 1 1.65 -4.31 5.36
C MET A 1 1.88 -5.80 5.55
N GLY A 2 0.84 -6.63 5.42
CA GLY A 2 0.94 -8.08 5.63
C GLY A 2 0.98 -8.91 4.35
N CYS A 3 1.08 -8.30 3.18
CA CYS A 3 0.99 -8.99 1.89
C CYS A 3 2.39 -9.28 1.31
N ASP A 4 2.69 -10.53 0.99
CA ASP A 4 3.91 -10.94 0.30
C ASP A 4 3.82 -10.67 -1.22
N ILE A 5 2.84 -11.29 -1.89
CA ILE A 5 2.61 -11.14 -3.34
C ILE A 5 1.28 -10.43 -3.54
N LEU A 6 1.33 -9.20 -4.05
CA LEU A 6 0.12 -8.52 -4.48
C LEU A 6 -0.24 -9.01 -5.88
N SER A 7 -1.48 -9.45 -6.03
CA SER A 7 -1.99 -9.97 -7.30
C SER A 7 -3.20 -9.18 -7.73
N LEU A 8 -3.21 -8.74 -8.99
CA LEU A 8 -4.32 -8.04 -9.62
C LEU A 8 -4.74 -8.77 -10.88
N GLN A 9 -6.04 -8.99 -11.04
CA GLN A 9 -6.64 -9.35 -12.32
C GLN A 9 -7.45 -8.16 -12.83
N VAL A 10 -7.16 -7.73 -14.05
CA VAL A 10 -7.95 -6.69 -14.71
C VAL A 10 -9.22 -7.31 -15.28
N ARG A 11 -10.37 -6.87 -14.76
CA ARG A 11 -11.69 -7.30 -15.23
C ARG A 11 -12.30 -6.28 -16.18
N ASP A 12 -12.08 -5.02 -15.88
CA ASP A 12 -12.43 -3.90 -16.75
C ASP A 12 -11.55 -2.69 -16.44
N SER A 13 -11.39 -1.79 -17.41
CA SER A 13 -10.51 -0.63 -17.33
C SER A 13 -11.31 0.66 -17.16
N ALA A 14 -10.69 1.68 -16.57
CA ALA A 14 -11.27 3.02 -16.55
C ALA A 14 -11.34 3.59 -17.97
N ASN A 15 -12.25 4.54 -18.23
CA ASN A 15 -12.25 5.33 -19.46
C ASN A 15 -10.92 6.07 -19.63
N LYS A 16 -10.47 6.75 -18.56
CA LYS A 16 -9.23 7.54 -18.56
C LYS A 16 -8.45 7.32 -17.27
N GLY A 17 -7.13 7.19 -17.38
CA GLY A 17 -6.22 7.08 -16.24
C GLY A 17 -6.27 5.71 -15.55
N GLY A 18 -5.98 5.68 -14.25
CA GLY A 18 -6.09 4.47 -13.42
C GLY A 18 -4.99 3.44 -13.64
N TYR A 19 -3.91 3.87 -14.29
CA TYR A 19 -2.70 3.08 -14.52
C TYR A 19 -2.05 2.67 -13.21
N THR A 20 -1.41 1.51 -13.22
CA THR A 20 -0.63 1.00 -12.09
C THR A 20 0.84 1.29 -12.34
N TYR A 21 1.52 1.80 -11.32
CA TYR A 21 2.94 2.11 -11.37
C TYR A 21 3.68 1.26 -10.35
N LEU A 22 4.86 0.77 -10.71
CA LEU A 22 5.75 0.04 -9.83
C LEU A 22 7.13 0.72 -9.78
N SER A 23 7.66 0.87 -8.56
CA SER A 23 9.01 1.38 -8.32
C SER A 23 9.79 0.39 -7.46
N SER A 24 11.03 0.13 -7.83
CA SER A 24 11.92 -0.73 -7.03
C SER A 24 12.27 -0.07 -5.69
N SER A 25 11.97 -0.74 -4.57
CA SER A 25 12.34 -0.23 -3.24
C SER A 25 13.84 -0.08 -3.08
N TRP A 26 14.62 -0.96 -3.71
CA TRP A 26 16.08 -0.90 -3.73
C TRP A 26 16.61 0.32 -4.47
N THR A 27 16.02 0.64 -5.63
CA THR A 27 16.43 1.81 -6.41
C THR A 27 16.15 3.08 -5.61
N VAL A 28 14.95 3.18 -5.03
CA VAL A 28 14.56 4.31 -4.17
C VAL A 28 15.46 4.41 -2.93
N PHE A 29 15.77 3.28 -2.29
CA PHE A 29 16.66 3.24 -1.15
C PHE A 29 18.06 3.75 -1.50
N ASN A 30 18.66 3.27 -2.58
CA ASN A 30 20.00 3.68 -2.98
C ASN A 30 20.05 5.17 -3.35
N ASP A 31 19.03 5.64 -4.06
CA ASP A 31 18.89 7.04 -4.44
C ASP A 31 18.76 7.97 -3.22
N LEU A 32 17.93 7.58 -2.24
CA LEU A 32 17.81 8.32 -0.98
C LEU A 32 19.05 8.18 -0.09
N LEU A 33 19.69 7.02 -0.04
CA LEU A 33 20.90 6.82 0.76
C LEU A 33 22.03 7.76 0.31
N ASN A 34 22.16 7.97 -1.01
CA ASN A 34 23.20 8.84 -1.57
C ASN A 34 22.91 10.33 -1.35
N ARG A 35 21.63 10.75 -1.40
CA ARG A 35 21.25 12.18 -1.38
C ARG A 35 20.74 12.68 -0.03
N LYS A 36 20.11 11.81 0.76
CA LYS A 36 19.37 12.10 2.00
C LYS A 36 19.51 10.94 3.01
N PRO A 37 20.73 10.61 3.48
CA PRO A 37 20.96 9.47 4.38
C PRO A 37 20.17 9.54 5.71
N GLU A 38 19.84 10.75 6.18
CA GLU A 38 18.97 10.98 7.33
C GLU A 38 17.54 10.46 7.11
N VAL A 39 17.00 10.55 5.88
CA VAL A 39 15.71 9.96 5.53
C VAL A 39 15.77 8.44 5.67
N ILE A 40 16.85 7.81 5.19
CA ILE A 40 17.06 6.36 5.33
C ILE A 40 17.11 5.96 6.80
N LYS A 41 17.82 6.72 7.63
CA LYS A 41 17.85 6.49 9.09
C LYS A 41 16.45 6.53 9.68
N THR A 42 15.63 7.50 9.31
CA THR A 42 14.24 7.60 9.77
C THR A 42 13.40 6.40 9.32
N LEU A 43 13.52 5.99 8.05
CA LEU A 43 12.76 4.85 7.49
C LEU A 43 13.13 3.50 8.15
N LEU A 44 14.39 3.32 8.54
CA LEU A 44 14.90 2.12 9.22
C LEU A 44 14.63 2.12 10.73
N THR A 45 14.36 3.28 11.34
CA THR A 45 14.12 3.38 12.78
C THR A 45 12.75 2.75 13.11
N PRO A 46 12.66 1.81 14.08
CA PRO A 46 11.43 1.10 14.39
C PRO A 46 10.50 1.90 15.33
N ASN A 47 10.22 3.16 14.97
CA ASN A 47 9.39 4.08 15.76
C ASN A 47 8.15 4.57 15.00
N TRP A 48 7.76 3.90 13.91
CA TRP A 48 6.58 4.28 13.16
C TRP A 48 5.33 3.64 13.77
N PRO A 49 4.31 4.41 14.14
CA PRO A 49 3.06 3.88 14.65
C PRO A 49 2.24 3.25 13.53
N VAL A 50 2.26 1.92 13.44
CA VAL A 50 1.51 1.15 12.44
C VAL A 50 0.17 0.70 13.03
N GLN A 51 -0.93 1.10 12.40
CA GLN A 51 -2.28 0.71 12.81
C GLN A 51 -2.51 -0.79 12.61
N LEU A 52 -3.09 -1.44 13.61
CA LEU A 52 -3.57 -2.82 13.54
C LEU A 52 -5.07 -2.85 13.25
N SER A 53 -5.49 -3.77 12.38
CA SER A 53 -6.91 -3.98 12.10
C SER A 53 -7.60 -4.62 13.31
N GLY A 54 -8.64 -3.97 13.86
CA GLY A 54 -9.39 -4.50 14.99
C GLY A 54 -10.43 -3.51 15.52
N ARG A 55 -11.31 -3.98 16.43
CA ARG A 55 -12.38 -3.16 17.04
C ARG A 55 -11.85 -2.09 18.00
N LYS A 56 -10.63 -2.24 18.52
CA LYS A 56 -9.96 -1.27 19.37
C LYS A 56 -8.83 -0.62 18.57
N ALA A 57 -8.78 0.70 18.58
CA ALA A 57 -7.66 1.43 18.01
C ALA A 57 -6.38 0.99 18.73
N SER A 58 -5.54 0.26 18.02
CA SER A 58 -4.28 -0.29 18.51
C SER A 58 -3.22 -0.08 17.44
N PHE A 59 -2.00 0.16 17.90
CA PHE A 59 -0.84 0.31 17.05
C PHE A 59 0.32 -0.46 17.65
N TYR A 60 1.32 -0.69 16.83
CA TYR A 60 2.63 -1.14 17.26
C TYR A 60 3.69 -0.30 16.56
N LEU A 61 4.90 -0.30 17.10
CA LEU A 61 6.01 0.41 16.49
C LEU A 61 6.80 -0.55 15.61
N ALA A 62 7.04 -0.14 14.37
CA ALA A 62 7.81 -0.89 13.40
C ALA A 62 8.58 0.07 12.51
N PRO A 63 9.60 -0.40 11.77
CA PRO A 63 10.23 0.40 10.75
C PRO A 63 9.43 0.30 9.44
N VAL A 64 9.58 1.30 8.56
CA VAL A 64 9.01 1.28 7.21
C VAL A 64 9.87 0.45 6.27
N LEU A 65 11.19 0.52 6.45
CA LEU A 65 12.17 -0.29 5.75
C LEU A 65 12.92 -1.17 6.73
N THR A 66 13.28 -2.38 6.33
CA THR A 66 14.15 -3.24 7.13
C THR A 66 14.97 -4.16 6.26
N PHE A 67 16.16 -4.53 6.75
CA PHE A 67 16.99 -5.54 6.12
C PHE A 67 16.81 -6.87 6.82
N HIS A 68 16.52 -7.91 6.05
CA HIS A 68 16.40 -9.27 6.55
C HIS A 68 16.87 -10.26 5.49
N ASP A 69 17.73 -11.20 5.86
CA ASP A 69 18.32 -12.20 4.96
C ASP A 69 18.88 -11.62 3.65
N GLY A 70 19.63 -10.51 3.78
CA GLY A 70 20.25 -9.81 2.65
C GLY A 70 19.27 -9.07 1.72
N LYS A 71 18.00 -8.93 2.13
CA LYS A 71 16.95 -8.29 1.32
C LYS A 71 16.43 -7.05 2.03
N LEU A 72 16.15 -6.01 1.26
CA LEU A 72 15.41 -4.83 1.73
C LEU A 72 13.91 -5.12 1.63
N LEU A 73 13.23 -5.13 2.77
CA LEU A 73 11.79 -5.28 2.88
C LEU A 73 11.16 -3.91 3.11
N VAL A 74 10.08 -3.63 2.39
CA VAL A 74 9.26 -2.44 2.59
C VAL A 74 7.88 -2.79 3.18
N SER A 75 7.49 -2.04 4.21
CA SER A 75 6.12 -2.01 4.73
C SER A 75 5.67 -0.56 4.80
N LEU A 76 5.34 -0.02 3.63
CA LEU A 76 4.94 1.36 3.46
C LEU A 76 3.49 1.44 3.01
N ASP A 77 2.63 1.89 3.91
CA ASP A 77 1.23 2.21 3.64
C ASP A 77 0.89 3.46 4.48
N PRO A 78 0.95 4.66 3.89
CA PRO A 78 0.72 5.92 4.58
C PRO A 78 -0.61 5.94 5.35
N HIS A 79 -1.66 5.29 4.85
CA HIS A 79 -2.97 5.23 5.51
C HIS A 79 -2.96 4.39 6.80
N ARG A 80 -1.93 3.57 6.99
CA ARG A 80 -1.71 2.77 8.20
C ARG A 80 -0.65 3.36 9.13
N LEU A 81 -0.03 4.48 8.78
CA LEU A 81 0.99 5.14 9.59
C LEU A 81 0.39 6.34 10.32
N GLY A 82 0.48 6.35 11.65
CA GLY A 82 -0.11 7.40 12.47
C GLY A 82 -1.63 7.25 12.64
N PRO A 83 -2.31 8.28 13.19
CA PRO A 83 -3.74 8.22 13.46
C PRO A 83 -4.56 8.34 12.17
N HIS A 84 -5.69 7.62 12.12
CA HIS A 84 -6.65 7.81 11.04
C HIS A 84 -7.37 9.16 11.18
N PRO A 85 -7.51 9.99 10.12
CA PRO A 85 -8.08 11.33 10.20
C PRO A 85 -9.48 11.40 10.82
N THR A 86 -10.31 10.39 10.55
CA THR A 86 -11.71 10.33 11.01
C THR A 86 -11.93 9.56 12.31
N MET A 87 -10.88 9.04 12.95
CA MET A 87 -11.01 8.28 14.20
C MET A 87 -10.28 8.96 15.36
N THR A 88 -11.00 9.22 16.45
CA THR A 88 -10.38 9.55 17.74
C THR A 88 -9.69 8.29 18.27
N ASN A 89 -8.36 8.31 18.33
CA ASN A 89 -7.57 7.16 18.77
C ASN A 89 -6.32 7.62 19.55
N ASN A 90 -5.72 6.68 20.27
CA ASN A 90 -4.49 6.90 21.05
C ASN A 90 -3.22 6.67 20.23
N ILE A 91 -3.31 6.72 18.89
CA ILE A 91 -2.18 6.43 18.00
C ILE A 91 -1.35 7.71 17.84
N PRO A 92 -0.03 7.67 18.09
CA PRO A 92 0.83 8.84 17.97
C PRO A 92 0.78 9.42 16.55
N LYS A 93 0.78 10.75 16.45
CA LYS A 93 1.01 11.46 15.19
C LYS A 93 2.41 11.18 14.68
N LEU A 94 2.57 11.21 13.36
CA LEU A 94 3.89 11.14 12.74
C LEU A 94 4.70 12.41 13.05
N SER A 95 6.00 12.26 13.27
CA SER A 95 6.90 13.40 13.43
C SER A 95 7.12 14.12 12.10
N GLY A 96 7.67 15.34 12.16
CA GLY A 96 8.09 16.08 10.95
C GLY A 96 9.07 15.28 10.09
N ASP A 97 10.03 14.61 10.72
CA ASP A 97 10.99 13.74 10.01
C ASP A 97 10.32 12.55 9.33
N GLN A 98 9.33 11.93 9.97
CA GLN A 98 8.56 10.83 9.39
C GLN A 98 7.73 11.30 8.20
N LEU A 99 7.03 12.43 8.32
CA LEU A 99 6.29 13.02 7.19
C LEU A 99 7.22 13.41 6.03
N GLY A 100 8.35 14.05 6.33
CA GLY A 100 9.37 14.39 5.34
C GLY A 100 9.98 13.15 4.67
N ALA A 101 10.15 12.06 5.42
CA ALA A 101 10.62 10.79 4.87
C ALA A 101 9.59 10.15 3.92
N LEU A 102 8.29 10.19 4.25
CA LEU A 102 7.23 9.72 3.34
C LEU A 102 7.23 10.51 2.02
N GLN A 103 7.34 11.83 2.10
CA GLN A 103 7.44 12.68 0.91
C GLN A 103 8.69 12.35 0.09
N ALA A 104 9.85 12.22 0.73
CA ALA A 104 11.09 11.91 0.03
C ALA A 104 11.04 10.54 -0.69
N VAL A 105 10.39 9.53 -0.10
CA VAL A 105 10.17 8.24 -0.76
C VAL A 105 9.21 8.38 -1.94
N SER A 106 8.11 9.13 -1.79
CA SER A 106 7.18 9.42 -2.89
C SER A 106 7.89 10.11 -4.06
N ASP A 107 8.68 11.15 -3.78
CA ASP A 107 9.44 11.88 -4.80
C ASP A 107 10.47 10.98 -5.49
N ALA A 108 11.24 10.20 -4.74
CA ALA A 108 12.24 9.31 -5.32
C ALA A 108 11.60 8.16 -6.13
N ALA A 109 10.47 7.62 -5.66
CA ALA A 109 9.75 6.55 -6.32
C ALA A 109 9.15 7.00 -7.66
N SER A 110 8.63 8.23 -7.76
CA SER A 110 8.06 8.77 -9.00
C SER A 110 9.11 9.01 -10.10
N GLN A 111 10.37 9.27 -9.74
CA GLN A 111 11.44 9.44 -10.73
C GLN A 111 11.86 8.12 -11.42
N VAL A 112 11.55 6.97 -10.81
CA VAL A 112 12.03 5.66 -11.27
C VAL A 112 10.90 4.66 -11.53
N GLU A 113 9.67 5.13 -11.51
CA GLU A 113 8.50 4.27 -11.65
C GLU A 113 8.31 3.78 -13.08
N LEU A 114 7.77 2.58 -13.19
CA LEU A 114 7.35 2.00 -14.44
C LEU A 114 5.83 2.03 -14.49
N GLN A 115 5.29 2.78 -15.46
CA GLN A 115 3.87 2.72 -15.80
C GLN A 115 3.57 1.38 -16.48
N LEU A 116 2.65 0.62 -15.90
CA LEU A 116 2.16 -0.61 -16.49
C LEU A 116 0.91 -0.31 -17.32
N LYS A 117 0.95 -0.66 -18.61
CA LYS A 117 -0.22 -0.72 -19.46
C LYS A 117 -0.85 -2.11 -19.30
N LEU A 118 -1.91 -2.19 -18.51
CA LEU A 118 -2.66 -3.41 -18.26
C LEU A 118 -4.00 -3.36 -19.02
N GLU A 119 -4.39 -4.47 -19.63
CA GLU A 119 -5.62 -4.64 -20.40
C GLU A 119 -6.53 -5.68 -19.77
N THR A 120 -7.81 -5.67 -20.12
CA THR A 120 -8.79 -6.64 -19.61
C THR A 120 -8.33 -8.08 -19.86
N GLY A 121 -8.26 -8.87 -18.78
CA GLY A 121 -7.75 -10.23 -18.80
C GLY A 121 -6.33 -10.36 -18.25
N ASP A 122 -5.56 -9.28 -18.16
CA ASP A 122 -4.20 -9.32 -17.63
C ASP A 122 -4.18 -9.72 -16.15
N LEU A 123 -3.13 -10.46 -15.81
CA LEU A 123 -2.79 -10.86 -14.45
C LEU A 123 -1.43 -10.27 -14.07
N LEU A 124 -1.42 -9.43 -13.06
CA LEU A 124 -0.21 -8.86 -12.49
C LEU A 124 0.08 -9.50 -11.14
N PHE A 125 1.27 -10.05 -10.98
CA PHE A 125 1.80 -10.54 -9.71
C PHE A 125 3.12 -9.84 -9.42
N PHE A 126 3.26 -9.30 -8.22
CA PHE A 126 4.53 -8.70 -7.82
C PHE A 126 4.82 -8.87 -6.33
N ASN A 127 6.12 -8.87 -6.01
CA ASN A 127 6.58 -8.93 -4.62
C ASN A 127 6.35 -7.58 -3.94
N ASN A 128 5.36 -7.53 -3.07
CA ASN A 128 4.93 -6.35 -2.35
C ASN A 128 5.91 -5.95 -1.23
N LEU A 129 6.85 -6.83 -0.87
CA LEU A 129 7.95 -6.51 0.06
C LEU A 129 9.14 -5.85 -0.64
N ALA A 130 9.21 -5.91 -1.98
CA ALA A 130 10.33 -5.41 -2.76
C ALA A 130 9.97 -4.20 -3.65
N LEU A 131 8.68 -3.96 -3.87
CA LEU A 131 8.19 -2.91 -4.75
C LEU A 131 7.27 -1.94 -3.99
N ILE A 132 7.47 -0.67 -4.29
CA ILE A 132 6.52 0.39 -4.01
C ILE A 132 5.60 0.49 -5.21
N HIS A 133 4.32 0.76 -4.98
CA HIS A 133 3.38 0.89 -6.08
C HIS A 133 2.34 1.96 -5.82
N ARG A 134 1.74 2.45 -6.89
CA ARG A 134 0.65 3.42 -6.85
C ARG A 134 -0.29 3.24 -8.02
N ARG A 135 -1.35 4.03 -7.99
CA ARG A 135 -2.32 4.16 -9.06
C ARG A 135 -2.53 5.64 -9.35
N ASP A 136 -2.70 6.00 -10.61
CA ASP A 136 -3.20 7.33 -10.96
C ASP A 136 -4.66 7.52 -10.54
N ALA A 137 -5.07 8.79 -10.50
CA ALA A 137 -6.47 9.16 -10.60
C ALA A 137 -7.08 8.61 -11.90
N TYR A 138 -8.39 8.41 -11.89
CA TYR A 138 -9.10 7.89 -13.05
C TYR A 138 -10.55 8.38 -13.06
N THR A 139 -11.14 8.31 -14.23
CA THR A 139 -12.55 8.65 -14.46
C THR A 139 -13.19 7.50 -15.20
N ASP A 140 -14.32 7.04 -14.68
CA ASP A 140 -15.23 6.09 -15.31
C ASP A 140 -16.32 6.87 -16.09
N ASP A 141 -17.01 6.20 -17.00
CA ASP A 141 -18.18 6.76 -17.71
C ASP A 141 -19.35 5.77 -17.71
N ASP A 142 -20.46 6.11 -18.38
CA ASP A 142 -21.66 5.25 -18.43
C ASP A 142 -21.40 3.85 -19.02
N THR A 143 -20.28 3.67 -19.74
CA THR A 143 -19.94 2.45 -20.47
C THR A 143 -18.73 1.71 -19.93
N SER A 144 -17.97 2.30 -19.00
CA SER A 144 -16.73 1.75 -18.46
C SER A 144 -16.64 1.94 -16.95
N SER A 145 -16.30 0.87 -16.25
CA SER A 145 -16.05 0.95 -14.80
C SER A 145 -14.85 0.12 -14.42
N ARG A 146 -13.78 0.78 -13.97
CA ARG A 146 -12.53 0.11 -13.61
C ARG A 146 -12.75 -0.96 -12.55
N HIS A 147 -12.65 -2.23 -12.94
CA HIS A 147 -12.85 -3.36 -12.03
C HIS A 147 -11.60 -4.25 -11.97
N MET A 148 -11.10 -4.48 -10.76
CA MET A 148 -9.96 -5.35 -10.53
C MET A 148 -10.23 -6.32 -9.38
N VAL A 149 -9.86 -7.59 -9.58
CA VAL A 149 -9.84 -8.56 -8.48
C VAL A 149 -8.44 -8.55 -7.87
N ARG A 150 -8.36 -8.21 -6.58
CA ARG A 150 -7.11 -8.17 -5.82
C ARG A 150 -7.00 -9.35 -4.88
N LEU A 151 -5.90 -10.09 -4.97
CA LEU A 151 -5.56 -11.18 -4.06
C LEU A 151 -4.24 -10.90 -3.34
N TRP A 152 -4.16 -11.36 -2.09
CA TRP A 152 -2.94 -11.42 -1.31
C TRP A 152 -2.48 -12.87 -1.29
N LEU A 153 -1.33 -13.13 -1.92
CA LEU A 153 -0.79 -14.48 -2.07
C LEU A 153 0.54 -14.57 -1.33
N ARG A 154 0.88 -15.80 -0.93
CA ARG A 154 2.16 -16.18 -0.35
C ARG A 154 2.68 -17.43 -1.04
N SER A 155 3.97 -17.44 -1.35
CA SER A 155 4.66 -18.64 -1.79
C SER A 155 5.21 -19.40 -0.57
N GLN A 156 4.78 -20.65 -0.38
CA GLN A 156 5.32 -21.51 0.69
C GLN A 156 6.77 -21.93 0.43
N LYS A 157 7.20 -21.93 -0.85
CA LYS A 157 8.55 -22.35 -1.26
C LYS A 157 9.54 -21.19 -1.41
N TYR A 158 9.06 -20.04 -1.91
CA TYR A 158 9.91 -18.90 -2.27
C TYR A 158 9.56 -17.61 -1.52
N GLY A 159 8.63 -17.67 -0.55
CA GLY A 159 8.29 -16.53 0.29
C GLY A 159 9.52 -16.06 1.09
N TRP A 160 9.65 -14.76 1.25
CA TRP A 160 10.72 -14.20 2.07
C TRP A 160 10.41 -14.42 3.55
N ALA A 161 11.44 -14.65 4.35
CA ALA A 161 11.30 -14.62 5.79
C ALA A 161 10.88 -13.21 6.23
N ILE A 162 9.97 -13.14 7.19
CA ILE A 162 9.42 -11.88 7.70
C ILE A 162 10.05 -11.66 9.07
N PRO A 163 10.74 -10.53 9.30
CA PRO A 163 11.34 -10.25 10.59
C PRO A 163 10.27 -9.99 11.65
N ASP A 164 10.58 -10.26 12.92
CA ASP A 164 9.64 -10.17 14.05
C ASP A 164 8.89 -8.84 14.11
N VAL A 165 9.60 -7.74 13.83
CA VAL A 165 9.05 -6.37 13.80
C VAL A 165 8.01 -6.13 12.70
N MET A 166 7.83 -7.05 11.75
CA MET A 166 6.82 -6.99 10.69
C MET A 166 5.80 -8.14 10.75
N LEU A 167 5.96 -9.09 11.69
CA LEU A 167 5.08 -10.25 11.82
C LEU A 167 3.61 -9.88 12.11
N PRO A 168 3.25 -8.92 12.99
CA PRO A 168 1.85 -8.73 13.37
C PRO A 168 0.87 -8.52 12.19
N PRO A 169 1.11 -7.62 11.21
CA PRO A 169 0.22 -7.48 10.06
C PRO A 169 0.27 -8.69 9.13
N TRP A 170 1.39 -9.42 9.08
CA TRP A 170 1.56 -10.60 8.24
C TRP A 170 0.79 -11.80 8.80
N GLU A 171 0.85 -12.04 10.11
CA GLU A 171 0.06 -13.07 10.80
C GLU A 171 -1.44 -12.81 10.69
N ALA A 172 -1.86 -11.55 10.68
CA ALA A 172 -3.25 -11.20 10.42
C ALA A 172 -3.72 -11.61 9.00
N ALA A 173 -2.80 -11.66 8.02
CA ALA A 173 -3.08 -12.05 6.65
C ALA A 173 -2.97 -13.58 6.44
N TYR A 174 -1.91 -14.19 6.96
CA TYR A 174 -1.47 -15.56 6.64
C TYR A 174 -1.32 -16.50 7.85
N GLY A 175 -1.53 -16.01 9.07
CA GLY A 175 -1.41 -16.80 10.29
C GLY A 175 -2.48 -17.88 10.42
N GLU A 176 -2.14 -18.96 11.12
CA GLU A 176 -2.97 -20.18 11.26
C GLU A 176 -4.30 -19.93 11.97
N ASN A 177 -4.37 -18.91 12.82
CA ASN A 177 -5.57 -18.55 13.58
C ASN A 177 -6.63 -17.79 12.76
N ARG A 178 -6.41 -17.60 11.45
CA ARG A 178 -7.36 -16.91 10.58
C ARG A 178 -8.57 -17.80 10.30
N LYS A 179 -9.76 -17.34 10.68
CA LYS A 179 -11.01 -17.96 10.24
C LYS A 179 -11.12 -17.84 8.72
N ILE A 180 -10.88 -18.94 8.01
CA ILE A 180 -11.12 -19.04 6.56
C ILE A 180 -12.62 -18.85 6.36
N LYS A 181 -13.00 -17.71 5.77
CA LYS A 181 -14.37 -17.48 5.30
C LYS A 181 -14.38 -17.78 3.81
N THR A 182 -15.25 -18.69 3.38
CA THR A 182 -15.60 -18.82 1.96
C THR A 182 -16.18 -17.48 1.51
N ARG A 183 -15.40 -16.71 0.75
CA ARG A 183 -15.85 -15.46 0.16
C ARG A 183 -16.07 -15.71 -1.32
N HIS A 184 -17.29 -15.46 -1.79
CA HIS A 184 -17.53 -15.31 -3.21
C HIS A 184 -16.98 -13.95 -3.61
N TYR A 185 -15.94 -13.93 -4.44
CA TYR A 185 -15.40 -12.69 -4.97
C TYR A 185 -16.32 -12.21 -6.10
N PRO A 186 -16.77 -10.94 -6.09
CA PRO A 186 -17.54 -10.39 -7.19
C PRO A 186 -16.63 -10.25 -8.41
N ILE A 187 -16.63 -11.27 -9.26
CA ILE A 187 -15.87 -11.30 -10.53
C ILE A 187 -16.49 -10.39 -11.60
N VAL A 188 -17.69 -9.88 -11.33
CA VAL A 188 -18.43 -8.86 -12.07
C VAL A 188 -18.65 -7.68 -11.12
N PRO A 189 -18.63 -6.41 -11.60
CA PRO A 189 -18.96 -5.26 -10.76
C PRO A 189 -20.29 -5.46 -10.03
N MET A 190 -20.34 -5.06 -8.76
CA MET A 190 -21.59 -5.07 -8.00
C MET A 190 -22.49 -3.92 -8.51
N PRO A 191 -23.83 -4.10 -8.58
CA PRO A 191 -24.74 -3.04 -9.01
C PRO A 191 -24.64 -1.78 -8.15
N GLU A 192 -24.34 -1.95 -6.87
CA GLU A 192 -24.03 -0.87 -5.94
C GLU A 192 -22.56 -1.02 -5.51
N TYR A 193 -21.76 0.02 -5.74
CA TYR A 193 -20.40 0.09 -5.22
C TYR A 193 -20.41 0.85 -3.89
N PRO A 194 -20.35 0.15 -2.73
CA PRO A 194 -20.17 0.85 -1.48
C PRO A 194 -18.78 1.47 -1.47
N VAL A 195 -18.71 2.80 -1.38
CA VAL A 195 -17.44 3.50 -1.14
C VAL A 195 -16.80 2.87 0.09
N GLN A 196 -15.63 2.24 -0.10
CA GLN A 196 -14.98 1.55 1.01
C GLN A 196 -14.60 2.59 2.06
N ARG A 197 -15.13 2.43 3.28
CA ARG A 197 -14.79 3.27 4.45
C ARG A 197 -13.29 3.31 4.77
N TYR A 198 -12.52 2.37 4.20
CA TYR A 198 -11.07 2.27 4.33
C TYR A 198 -10.45 1.96 2.98
N VAL A 199 -9.60 2.85 2.48
CA VAL A 199 -8.72 2.52 1.36
C VAL A 199 -7.53 1.76 1.95
N THR A 200 -7.54 0.43 1.87
CA THR A 200 -6.29 -0.35 2.09
C THR A 200 -5.45 -0.24 0.81
N SER A 201 -4.98 0.97 0.54
CA SER A 201 -4.09 1.26 -0.57
C SER A 201 -2.69 1.37 -0.03
N SER A 202 -1.86 0.45 -0.48
CA SER A 202 -0.41 0.43 -0.41
C SER A 202 0.27 1.51 -1.27
N ALA A 203 -0.48 2.55 -1.66
CA ALA A 203 0.07 3.72 -2.30
C ALA A 203 0.94 4.47 -1.29
N CYS A 204 2.25 4.42 -1.49
CA CYS A 204 3.24 5.31 -0.89
C CYS A 204 2.94 6.81 -1.11
N PHE A 205 1.95 7.13 -1.92
CA PHE A 205 1.62 8.46 -2.38
C PHE A 205 0.39 8.93 -1.63
N VAL A 206 0.53 10.09 -0.98
CA VAL A 206 -0.61 10.84 -0.46
C VAL A 206 -1.44 11.21 -1.68
N MET A 207 -2.71 10.79 -1.73
CA MET A 207 -3.62 11.27 -2.76
C MET A 207 -3.79 12.78 -2.51
N GLU A 208 -3.57 13.60 -3.54
CA GLU A 208 -4.01 15.00 -3.48
C GLU A 208 -5.54 14.97 -3.44
N ASP A 209 -6.12 15.36 -2.31
CA ASP A 209 -7.54 15.69 -2.24
C ASP A 209 -7.72 16.92 -3.14
N GLN A 210 -8.20 16.72 -4.37
CA GLN A 210 -8.82 17.83 -5.09
C GLN A 210 -10.12 18.12 -4.33
N GLU A 211 -10.09 19.17 -3.51
CA GLU A 211 -11.30 19.77 -2.95
C GLU A 211 -12.28 19.99 -4.10
N SER A 212 -13.35 19.20 -4.13
CA SER A 212 -14.53 19.54 -4.90
C SER A 212 -15.12 20.79 -4.25
N SER A 213 -14.75 21.95 -4.78
CA SER A 213 -15.43 23.21 -4.51
C SER A 213 -16.82 23.17 -5.13
N ASP A 214 -17.72 22.41 -4.51
CA ASP A 214 -19.15 22.58 -4.70
C ASP A 214 -19.59 23.63 -3.66
N GLU A 215 -19.35 24.91 -3.99
CA GLU A 215 -20.12 25.99 -3.40
C GLU A 215 -21.54 25.89 -3.98
N GLU A 216 -22.47 25.37 -3.17
CA GLU A 216 -23.90 25.42 -3.44
C GLU A 216 -24.40 26.87 -3.37
N GLU A 217 -24.97 27.37 -4.48
CA GLU A 217 -25.99 28.45 -4.50
C GLU A 217 -27.39 27.83 -4.65
#